data_AF-A0A843IFA4-F1
#
_entry.id   AF-A0A843IFA4-F1
#
_cell.length_a   1.000
_cell.length_b   1.000
_cell.length_c   1.000
_cell.angle_alpha   90.00
_cell.angle_beta   90.00
_cell.angle_gamma   90.00
#
_symmetry.space_group_name_H-M   'P 1'
#
loop_
_entity.id
_entity.type
_entity.pdbx_description
1 polymer ?
#
loop_
_entity_poly.entity_id
_entity_poly.type
_entity_poly.pdbx_seq_one_letter_code
_entity_poly.pdbx_strand_id
1 'polypeptide(L)'
;MEEKVPRSNIIETEIPMGTVHPAALEPYRVRLFVEDEIVQEAEITIGVNHRGVERIMEGLPVEKANSLTEKICGICSNSHIWNSCRTAEIGLDIEIPDRARYIRIIMGELERLHSHFLYLAHGCETVAHETFSMRVFYLREIVMELLAMIGGNRVQYGCSVIGGVRPRCDL
;
A
#
# COMPACT_ATOMS: atom_id res chain seq x y z
N MET A 1 -1.26 -7.32 55.48
CA MET A 1 -1.01 -7.90 54.15
C MET A 1 -2.24 -7.53 53.33
N GLU A 2 -2.21 -6.36 52.69
CA GLU A 2 -3.35 -5.85 51.93
C GLU A 2 -3.59 -6.78 50.74
N GLU A 3 -4.74 -7.44 50.75
CA GLU A 3 -5.27 -8.16 49.60
C GLU A 3 -5.49 -7.16 48.47
N LYS A 4 -4.61 -7.19 47.47
CA LYS A 4 -4.85 -6.54 46.19
C LYS A 4 -6.07 -7.22 45.57
N VAL A 5 -7.22 -6.58 45.71
CA VAL A 5 -8.43 -6.88 44.92
C VAL A 5 -7.97 -6.97 43.46
N PRO A 6 -8.32 -8.04 42.72
CA PRO A 6 -7.98 -8.11 41.30
C PRO A 6 -8.65 -6.91 40.63
N ARG A 7 -7.86 -6.01 40.04
CA ARG A 7 -8.41 -4.90 39.23
C ARG A 7 -9.30 -5.56 38.18
N SER A 8 -10.61 -5.51 38.38
CA SER A 8 -11.56 -5.68 37.29
C SER A 8 -11.10 -4.73 36.19
N ASN A 9 -11.01 -5.18 34.93
CA ASN A 9 -10.72 -4.28 33.81
C ASN A 9 -11.80 -3.18 33.80
N ILE A 10 -11.52 -2.05 34.44
CA ILE A 10 -12.41 -0.90 34.46
C ILE A 10 -12.17 -0.20 33.14
N ILE A 11 -12.94 -0.57 32.14
CA ILE A 11 -13.06 0.19 30.89
C ILE A 11 -13.91 1.41 31.24
N GLU A 12 -13.29 2.58 31.39
CA GLU A 12 -13.99 3.80 31.79
C GLU A 12 -14.72 4.44 30.62
N THR A 13 -14.13 4.44 29.43
CA THR A 13 -14.69 5.10 28.24
C THR A 13 -14.29 4.40 26.95
N GLU A 14 -15.25 4.34 26.02
CA GLU A 14 -15.01 3.95 24.62
C GLU A 14 -14.78 5.21 23.77
N ILE A 15 -13.64 5.28 23.08
CA ILE A 15 -13.33 6.33 22.11
C ILE A 15 -13.41 5.74 20.69
N PRO A 16 -14.46 6.08 19.91
CA PRO A 16 -14.60 5.59 18.55
C PRO A 16 -13.85 6.48 17.55
N MET A 17 -12.89 5.89 16.84
CA MET A 17 -12.30 6.45 15.64
C MET A 17 -13.05 5.90 14.43
N GLY A 18 -13.85 6.77 13.79
CA GLY A 18 -14.68 6.41 12.63
C GLY A 18 -13.85 6.10 11.39
N THR A 19 -14.52 5.58 10.35
CA THR A 19 -13.90 5.21 9.06
C THR A 19 -13.35 6.38 8.27
N VAL A 20 -13.76 7.61 8.62
CA VAL A 20 -13.25 8.86 8.05
C VAL A 20 -12.67 9.65 9.20
N HIS A 21 -11.36 9.54 9.38
CA HIS A 21 -10.61 10.27 10.41
C HIS A 21 -9.36 10.88 9.78
N PRO A 22 -9.01 12.16 10.07
CA PRO A 22 -7.87 12.83 9.42
C PRO A 22 -6.52 12.11 9.60
N ALA A 23 -6.34 11.43 10.74
CA ALA A 23 -5.14 10.64 11.01
C ALA A 23 -5.12 9.23 10.38
N ALA A 24 -6.20 8.81 9.70
CA ALA A 24 -6.26 7.52 9.01
C ALA A 24 -6.13 7.69 7.50
N LEU A 25 -5.12 7.03 6.91
CA LEU A 25 -4.92 6.96 5.47
C LEU A 25 -5.93 6.05 4.76
N GLU A 26 -6.30 4.96 5.42
CA GLU A 26 -7.20 3.94 4.89
C GLU A 26 -8.48 3.89 5.72
N PRO A 27 -9.61 3.51 5.13
CA PRO A 27 -10.86 3.49 5.85
C PRO A 27 -10.93 2.23 6.72
N TYR A 28 -10.74 2.41 8.02
CA TYR A 28 -10.98 1.40 9.05
C TYR A 28 -11.58 2.08 10.28
N ARG A 29 -12.35 1.33 11.07
CA ARG A 29 -12.90 1.82 12.35
C ARG A 29 -12.08 1.23 13.48
N VAL A 30 -11.71 2.05 14.46
CA VAL A 30 -11.07 1.60 15.70
C VAL A 30 -11.95 1.98 16.88
N ARG A 31 -12.21 1.05 17.77
CA ARG A 31 -12.81 1.30 19.09
C ARG A 31 -11.69 1.16 20.11
N LEU A 32 -11.39 2.24 20.81
CA LEU A 32 -10.38 2.24 21.86
C LEU A 32 -11.09 2.21 23.22
N PHE A 33 -10.70 1.27 24.07
CA PHE A 33 -11.17 1.18 25.44
C PHE A 33 -10.08 1.74 26.35
N VAL A 34 -10.42 2.82 27.05
CA VAL A 34 -9.45 3.67 27.74
C VAL A 34 -9.79 3.74 29.23
N GLU A 35 -8.75 3.69 30.05
CA GLU A 35 -8.73 4.04 31.47
C GLU A 35 -7.81 5.27 31.59
N ASP A 36 -8.34 6.40 32.06
CA ASP A 36 -7.68 7.72 31.95
C ASP A 36 -7.20 8.05 30.51
N GLU A 37 -5.89 8.03 30.28
CA GLU A 37 -5.20 8.30 28.99
C GLU A 37 -4.51 7.04 28.44
N ILE A 38 -4.73 5.88 29.08
CA ILE A 38 -4.07 4.61 28.73
C ILE A 38 -5.05 3.73 27.96
N VAL A 39 -4.70 3.41 26.72
CA VAL A 39 -5.44 2.42 25.92
C VAL A 39 -5.21 1.03 26.52
N GLN A 40 -6.27 0.43 27.06
CA GLN A 40 -6.24 -0.92 27.63
C GLN A 40 -6.54 -2.00 26.57
N GLU A 41 -7.47 -1.69 25.66
CA GLU A 41 -7.89 -2.60 24.59
C GLU A 41 -8.27 -1.80 23.33
N ALA A 42 -8.09 -2.42 22.16
CA ALA A 42 -8.44 -1.82 20.88
C ALA A 42 -9.09 -2.88 19.97
N GLU A 43 -10.25 -2.55 19.44
CA GLU A 43 -10.92 -3.35 18.42
C GLU A 43 -10.87 -2.64 17.07
N ILE A 44 -10.39 -3.33 16.04
CA ILE A 44 -10.32 -2.80 14.67
C ILE A 44 -11.34 -3.53 13.80
N THR A 45 -12.19 -2.75 13.12
CA THR A 45 -13.07 -3.24 12.06
C THR A 45 -12.54 -2.79 10.70
N ILE A 46 -12.22 -3.77 9.85
CA ILE A 46 -11.73 -3.57 8.47
C ILE A 46 -12.78 -4.03 7.45
N GLY A 47 -12.56 -3.72 6.16
CA GLY A 47 -13.34 -4.28 5.04
C GLY A 47 -14.32 -3.32 4.38
N VAL A 48 -14.42 -2.07 4.84
CA VAL A 48 -15.29 -1.05 4.21
C VAL A 48 -14.86 -0.69 2.78
N ASN A 49 -13.59 -0.94 2.42
CA ASN A 49 -13.04 -0.80 1.07
C ASN A 49 -12.92 -2.15 0.33
N HIS A 50 -13.55 -3.23 0.81
CA HIS A 50 -13.50 -4.52 0.13
C HIS A 50 -14.23 -4.46 -1.21
N ARG A 51 -13.52 -4.79 -2.29
CA ARG A 51 -14.01 -4.72 -3.68
C ARG A 51 -14.24 -6.08 -4.33
N GLY A 52 -13.91 -7.18 -3.66
CA GLY A 52 -13.98 -8.53 -4.26
C GLY A 52 -13.06 -8.71 -5.48
N VAL A 53 -11.86 -8.11 -5.47
CA VAL A 53 -10.93 -8.12 -6.64
C VAL A 53 -10.63 -9.53 -7.13
N GLU A 54 -10.41 -10.48 -6.21
CA GLU A 54 -10.18 -11.89 -6.54
C GLU A 54 -11.35 -12.50 -7.31
N ARG A 55 -12.58 -12.23 -6.87
CA ARG A 55 -13.79 -12.70 -7.55
C ARG A 55 -13.96 -12.07 -8.94
N ILE A 56 -13.56 -10.81 -9.10
CA ILE A 56 -13.59 -10.12 -10.41
C ILE A 56 -12.55 -10.71 -11.36
N MET A 57 -11.41 -11.19 -10.84
CA MET A 57 -10.36 -11.80 -11.65
C MET A 57 -10.78 -13.16 -12.23
N GLU A 58 -11.71 -13.87 -11.58
CA GLU A 58 -12.22 -15.15 -12.08
C GLU A 58 -12.88 -15.01 -13.46
N GLY A 59 -12.47 -15.85 -14.41
CA GLY A 59 -13.01 -15.86 -15.77
C GLY A 59 -12.50 -14.73 -16.69
N LEU A 60 -11.66 -13.82 -16.20
CA LEU A 60 -10.99 -12.84 -17.06
C LEU A 60 -9.81 -13.48 -17.80
N PRO A 61 -9.51 -13.00 -19.02
CA PRO A 61 -8.23 -13.27 -19.67
C PRO A 61 -7.06 -12.90 -18.76
N VAL A 62 -6.00 -13.70 -18.78
CA VAL A 62 -4.87 -13.59 -17.84
C VAL A 62 -4.27 -12.19 -17.85
N GLU A 63 -4.13 -11.55 -19.01
CA GLU A 63 -3.57 -10.21 -19.14
C GLU A 63 -4.46 -9.15 -18.46
N LYS A 64 -5.78 -9.31 -18.55
CA LYS A 64 -6.75 -8.42 -17.90
C LYS A 64 -6.79 -8.66 -16.39
N ALA A 65 -6.81 -9.93 -15.95
CA ALA A 65 -6.75 -10.28 -14.54
C ALA A 65 -5.48 -9.74 -13.89
N ASN A 66 -4.34 -9.92 -14.56
CA ASN A 66 -3.05 -9.44 -14.07
C ASN A 66 -3.00 -7.91 -13.96
N SER A 67 -3.60 -7.18 -14.92
CA SER A 67 -3.70 -5.71 -14.85
C SER A 67 -4.58 -5.20 -13.70
N LEU A 68 -5.44 -6.03 -13.11
CA LEU A 68 -6.20 -5.67 -11.90
C LEU A 68 -5.36 -5.72 -10.63
N THR A 69 -4.31 -6.54 -10.60
CA THR A 69 -3.45 -6.67 -9.41
C THR A 69 -2.76 -5.37 -9.07
N GLU A 70 -2.39 -4.59 -10.08
CA GLU A 70 -1.82 -3.24 -9.93
C GLU A 70 -2.73 -2.27 -9.17
N LYS A 71 -4.03 -2.54 -9.13
CA LYS A 71 -5.06 -1.69 -8.51
C LYS A 71 -5.43 -2.14 -7.10
N ILE A 72 -4.77 -3.16 -6.56
CA ILE A 72 -5.00 -3.65 -5.19
C ILE A 72 -4.60 -2.55 -4.19
N CYS A 73 -3.41 -1.97 -4.38
CA CYS A 73 -2.82 -0.91 -3.57
C CYS A 73 -2.61 0.34 -4.42
N GLY A 74 -2.98 1.52 -3.91
CA GLY A 74 -2.79 2.80 -4.62
C GLY A 74 -1.39 3.39 -4.55
N ILE A 75 -0.44 2.69 -3.92
CA ILE A 75 0.92 3.17 -3.62
C ILE A 75 1.98 2.20 -4.15
N CYS A 76 1.67 0.91 -4.10
CA CYS A 76 2.57 -0.22 -4.37
C CYS A 76 2.15 -1.03 -5.60
N SER A 77 1.64 -0.32 -6.60
CA SER A 77 1.09 -0.83 -7.84
C SER A 77 2.03 -1.79 -8.62
N ASN A 78 3.28 -1.39 -8.85
CA ASN A 78 4.31 -2.20 -9.51
C ASN A 78 4.59 -3.50 -8.75
N SER A 79 4.68 -3.46 -7.42
CA SER A 79 4.95 -4.64 -6.59
C SER A 79 3.87 -5.70 -6.77
N HIS A 80 2.59 -5.30 -6.83
CA HIS A 80 1.50 -6.26 -7.06
C HIS A 80 1.54 -6.89 -8.45
N ILE A 81 1.66 -6.08 -9.51
CA ILE A 81 1.69 -6.61 -10.88
C ILE A 81 2.94 -7.43 -11.16
N TRP A 82 4.09 -7.02 -10.63
CA TRP A 82 5.34 -7.77 -10.75
C TRP A 82 5.24 -9.13 -10.06
N ASN A 83 4.73 -9.18 -8.82
CA ASN A 83 4.58 -10.45 -8.11
C ASN A 83 3.57 -11.38 -8.78
N SER A 84 2.48 -10.83 -9.31
CA SER A 84 1.51 -11.59 -10.10
C SER A 84 2.14 -12.18 -11.37
N CYS A 85 2.88 -11.39 -12.16
CA CYS A 85 3.64 -11.88 -13.32
C CYS A 85 4.65 -12.96 -12.91
N ARG A 86 5.44 -12.68 -11.88
CA ARG A 86 6.52 -13.56 -11.40
C ARG A 86 5.98 -14.91 -10.93
N THR A 87 4.82 -14.92 -10.27
CA THR A 87 4.17 -16.16 -9.82
C THR A 87 3.77 -17.01 -11.03
N ALA A 88 3.18 -16.41 -12.07
CA ALA A 88 2.84 -17.12 -13.31
C ALA A 88 4.09 -17.60 -14.06
N GLU A 89 5.14 -16.77 -14.16
CA GLU A 89 6.40 -17.09 -14.83
C GLU A 89 7.11 -18.28 -14.16
N ILE A 90 7.18 -18.30 -12.83
CA ILE A 90 7.75 -19.43 -12.07
C ILE A 90 6.89 -20.68 -12.27
N GLY A 91 5.56 -20.57 -12.22
CA GLY A 91 4.67 -21.72 -12.38
C GLY A 91 4.65 -22.33 -13.79
N LEU A 92 5.11 -21.59 -14.80
CA LEU A 92 5.15 -22.00 -16.20
C LEU A 92 6.57 -22.18 -16.75
N ASP A 93 7.60 -22.10 -15.89
CA ASP A 93 9.01 -22.15 -16.27
C ASP A 93 9.39 -21.17 -17.39
N ILE A 94 8.84 -19.95 -17.34
CA ILE A 94 9.12 -18.88 -18.31
C ILE A 94 10.35 -18.10 -17.85
N GLU A 95 11.43 -18.18 -18.64
CA GLU A 95 12.58 -17.30 -18.45
C GLU A 95 12.35 -15.93 -19.08
N ILE A 96 12.56 -14.87 -18.30
CA ILE A 96 12.49 -13.49 -18.77
C ILE A 96 13.87 -12.98 -19.22
N PRO A 97 13.93 -12.10 -20.23
CA PRO A 97 15.17 -11.45 -20.62
C PRO A 97 15.82 -10.67 -19.46
N ASP A 98 17.15 -10.68 -19.36
CA ASP A 98 17.88 -9.99 -18.28
C ASP A 98 17.56 -8.49 -18.21
N ARG A 99 17.41 -7.86 -19.37
CA ARG A 99 17.02 -6.45 -19.45
C ARG A 99 15.66 -6.16 -18.81
N ALA A 100 14.67 -7.03 -19.05
CA ALA A 100 13.36 -6.92 -18.40
C ALA A 100 13.47 -7.08 -16.87
N ARG A 101 14.37 -7.97 -16.40
CA ARG A 101 14.65 -8.14 -14.97
C ARG A 101 15.20 -6.85 -14.35
N TYR A 102 16.16 -6.19 -14.99
CA TYR A 102 16.71 -4.92 -14.51
C TYR A 102 15.67 -3.81 -14.46
N ILE A 103 14.84 -3.66 -15.50
CA ILE A 103 13.79 -2.65 -15.54
C ILE A 103 12.78 -2.87 -14.40
N ARG A 104 12.35 -4.11 -14.16
CA ARG A 104 11.44 -4.45 -13.04
C ARG A 104 12.04 -4.09 -11.68
N ILE A 105 13.34 -4.33 -11.48
CA ILE A 105 14.05 -3.97 -10.24
C ILE A 105 14.09 -2.44 -10.08
N ILE A 106 14.48 -1.71 -11.13
CA ILE A 106 14.51 -0.23 -11.09
C ILE A 106 13.13 0.33 -10.75
N MET A 107 12.08 -0.14 -11.42
CA MET A 107 10.70 0.25 -11.12
C MET A 107 10.30 -0.08 -9.68
N GLY A 108 10.67 -1.25 -9.16
CA GLY A 108 10.40 -1.67 -7.79
C GLY A 108 11.09 -0.79 -6.75
N GLU A 109 12.34 -0.41 -6.97
CA GLU A 109 13.08 0.44 -6.02
C GLU A 109 12.66 1.92 -6.10
N LEU A 110 12.28 2.42 -7.28
CA LEU A 110 11.64 3.73 -7.39
C LEU A 110 10.27 3.74 -6.68
N GLU A 111 9.46 2.69 -6.85
CA GLU A 111 8.21 2.55 -6.10
C GLU A 111 8.44 2.45 -4.58
N ARG A 112 9.50 1.78 -4.14
CA ARG A 112 9.88 1.74 -2.73
C ARG A 112 10.10 3.15 -2.18
N LEU A 113 10.89 3.97 -2.86
CA LEU A 113 11.10 5.38 -2.49
C LEU A 113 9.78 6.16 -2.48
N HIS A 114 8.96 6.00 -3.51
CA HIS A 114 7.64 6.61 -3.63
C HIS A 114 6.72 6.27 -2.43
N SER A 115 6.71 5.01 -2.00
CA SER A 115 5.95 4.53 -0.85
C SER A 115 6.49 5.08 0.48
N HIS A 116 7.81 5.12 0.66
CA HIS A 116 8.41 5.58 1.91
C HIS A 116 8.28 7.09 2.09
N PHE A 117 8.39 7.86 1.00
CA PHE A 117 8.11 9.29 1.06
C PHE A 117 6.66 9.58 1.41
N LEU A 118 5.70 8.82 0.87
CA LEU A 118 4.29 8.99 1.22
C LEU A 118 4.05 8.71 2.71
N TYR A 119 4.60 7.61 3.22
CA TYR A 119 4.52 7.27 4.65
C TYR A 119 5.12 8.36 5.53
N LEU A 120 6.33 8.84 5.21
CA LEU A 120 7.02 9.88 5.97
C LEU A 120 6.25 11.20 5.95
N ALA A 121 5.72 11.62 4.79
CA ALA A 121 4.95 12.85 4.66
C ALA A 121 3.71 12.82 5.55
N HIS A 122 2.92 11.75 5.47
CA HIS A 122 1.70 11.63 6.26
C HIS A 122 1.99 11.39 7.75
N GLY A 123 3.06 10.65 8.07
CA GLY A 123 3.56 10.53 9.45
C GLY A 123 3.85 11.89 10.07
N CYS A 124 4.49 12.79 9.32
CA CYS A 124 4.72 14.16 9.78
C CYS A 124 3.43 14.99 9.88
N GLU A 125 2.47 14.78 8.98
CA GLU A 125 1.16 15.43 9.04
C GLU A 125 0.39 15.03 10.32
N THR A 126 0.40 13.76 10.70
CA THR A 126 -0.29 13.28 11.91
C THR A 126 0.25 13.90 13.22
N VAL A 127 1.50 14.32 13.24
CA VAL A 127 2.12 15.04 14.37
C VAL A 127 2.13 16.57 14.18
N ALA A 128 1.33 17.09 13.25
CA ALA A 128 1.17 18.50 12.92
C ALA A 128 2.45 19.19 12.37
N HIS A 129 3.39 18.44 11.78
CA HIS A 129 4.60 18.98 11.16
C HIS A 129 4.43 19.20 9.63
N GLU A 130 3.51 20.09 9.26
CA GLU A 130 3.09 20.28 7.86
C GLU A 130 4.22 20.72 6.90
N THR A 131 5.13 21.59 7.36
CA THR A 131 6.22 22.09 6.49
C THR A 131 7.12 20.97 5.98
N PHE A 132 7.38 19.96 6.81
CA PHE A 132 8.21 18.82 6.42
C PHE A 132 7.40 17.85 5.56
N SER A 133 6.13 17.60 5.89
CA SER A 133 5.22 16.83 5.04
C SER A 133 5.21 17.35 3.59
N MET A 134 5.02 18.66 3.40
CA MET A 134 5.00 19.27 2.07
C MET A 134 6.36 19.20 1.35
N ARG A 135 7.48 19.31 2.08
CA ARG A 135 8.82 19.10 1.49
C ARG A 135 9.03 17.67 1.03
N VAL A 136 8.57 16.68 1.80
CA VAL A 136 8.66 15.27 1.41
C VAL A 136 7.78 14.98 0.20
N PHE A 137 6.56 15.54 0.14
CA PHE A 137 5.73 15.45 -1.06
C PHE A 137 6.40 16.05 -2.29
N TYR A 138 7.05 17.21 -2.15
CA TYR A 138 7.83 17.80 -3.24
C TYR A 138 8.97 16.89 -3.72
N LEU A 139 9.70 16.24 -2.80
CA LEU A 139 10.74 15.27 -3.19
C LEU A 139 10.16 14.02 -3.86
N ARG A 140 8.97 13.58 -3.42
CA ARG A 140 8.28 12.42 -4.00
C ARG A 140 7.89 12.65 -5.46
N GLU A 141 7.63 13.89 -5.86
CA GLU A 141 7.28 14.24 -7.25
C GLU A 141 8.37 13.84 -8.25
N ILE A 142 9.65 14.00 -7.89
CA ILE A 142 10.79 13.60 -8.73
C ILE A 142 10.72 12.09 -9.03
N VAL A 143 10.41 11.29 -8.02
CA VAL A 143 10.29 9.84 -8.17
C VAL A 143 9.08 9.47 -9.04
N MET A 144 7.96 10.17 -8.88
CA MET A 144 6.76 9.97 -9.71
C MET A 144 6.98 10.37 -11.17
N GLU A 145 7.80 11.39 -11.44
CA GLU A 145 8.21 11.76 -12.79
C GLU A 145 9.07 10.66 -13.43
N LEU A 146 10.05 10.10 -12.72
CA LEU A 146 10.85 8.98 -13.22
C LEU A 146 9.99 7.75 -13.54
N LEU A 147 9.06 7.41 -12.64
CA LEU A 147 8.05 6.37 -12.87
C LEU A 147 7.19 6.66 -14.11
N ALA A 148 6.78 7.90 -14.30
CA ALA A 148 6.01 8.32 -15.47
C ALA A 148 6.82 8.29 -16.76
N MET A 149 8.11 8.60 -16.71
CA MET A 149 9.01 8.49 -17.86
C MET A 149 9.13 7.04 -18.34
N ILE A 150 9.17 6.07 -17.43
CA ILE A 150 9.31 4.64 -17.76
C ILE A 150 7.94 4.00 -18.09
N GLY A 151 6.95 4.18 -17.22
CA GLY A 151 5.63 3.51 -17.32
C GLY A 151 4.59 4.29 -18.15
N GLY A 152 4.79 5.59 -18.35
CA GLY A 152 3.80 6.48 -18.95
C GLY A 152 2.70 6.95 -17.99
N ASN A 153 2.79 6.60 -16.70
CA ASN A 153 1.85 7.01 -15.65
C ASN A 153 2.59 7.14 -14.31
N ARG A 154 2.03 7.90 -13.37
CA ARG A 154 2.69 8.29 -12.11
C ARG A 154 2.42 7.35 -10.94
N VAL A 155 1.37 6.52 -11.02
CA VAL A 155 0.96 5.61 -9.94
C VAL A 155 0.66 4.20 -10.47
N GLN A 156 -0.08 4.08 -11.58
CA GLN A 156 -0.38 2.79 -12.21
C GLN A 156 0.39 2.66 -13.51
N TYR A 157 1.58 2.07 -13.43
CA TYR A 157 2.62 2.05 -14.46
C TYR A 157 2.39 1.01 -15.56
N GLY A 158 1.76 -0.13 -15.24
CA GLY A 158 1.53 -1.23 -16.19
C GLY A 158 2.81 -1.81 -16.79
N CYS A 159 3.92 -1.76 -16.04
CA CYS A 159 5.26 -2.09 -16.52
C CYS A 159 5.47 -3.60 -16.68
N SER A 160 5.22 -4.38 -15.63
CA SER A 160 5.41 -5.83 -15.66
C SER A 160 4.29 -6.51 -16.46
N VAL A 161 4.67 -7.38 -17.39
CA VAL A 161 3.76 -8.29 -18.10
C VAL A 161 4.37 -9.69 -18.09
N ILE A 162 3.56 -10.74 -18.21
CA ILE A 162 4.08 -12.11 -18.26
C ILE A 162 5.09 -12.24 -19.41
N GLY A 163 6.29 -12.72 -19.11
CA GLY A 163 7.38 -12.86 -20.07
C GLY A 163 8.32 -11.64 -20.16
N GLY A 164 8.09 -10.57 -19.41
CA GLY A 164 9.01 -9.43 -19.35
C GLY A 164 8.38 -8.10 -18.95
N VAL A 165 8.60 -7.08 -19.77
CA VAL A 165 8.06 -5.73 -19.55
C VAL A 165 7.28 -5.25 -20.75
N ARG A 166 6.32 -4.35 -20.53
CA ARG A 166 5.57 -3.71 -21.61
C ARG A 166 6.55 -2.98 -22.54
N PRO A 167 6.39 -3.04 -23.88
CA PRO A 167 7.33 -2.43 -24.83
C PRO A 167 7.63 -0.95 -24.60
N ARG A 168 6.69 -0.18 -24.03
CA ARG A 168 6.92 1.22 -23.66
C ARG A 168 8.00 1.41 -22.59
N CYS A 169 8.11 0.46 -21.66
CA CYS A 169 9.06 0.52 -20.55
C CYS A 169 10.47 0.10 -20.97
N ASP A 170 10.62 -0.38 -22.20
CA ASP A 170 11.88 -0.81 -22.79
C ASP A 170 12.59 0.38 -23.47
N LEU A 171 13.05 1.34 -22.65
CA LEU A 171 13.66 2.62 -23.07
C LEU A 171 14.81 2.49 -24.09
#